data_AF-A0A9W9PHU9-F1
#
_entry.id   AF-A0A9W9PHU9-F1
#
_cell.length_a   1.000
_cell.length_b   1.000
_cell.length_c   1.000
_cell.angle_alpha   90.00
_cell.angle_beta   90.00
_cell.angle_gamma   90.00
#
_symmetry.space_group_name_H-M   'P 1'
#
loop_
_entity.id
_entity.type
_entity.pdbx_description
1 polymer ?
#
loop_
_entity_poly.entity_id
_entity_poly.type
_entity_poly.pdbx_seq_one_letter_code
_entity_poly.pdbx_strand_id
1 'polypeptide(L)'
;MAVIGIGSTKLSLLTLFRGIFGISKPFKTTTTIMIAVTAAWTVSFFFSNLFTCYPVTALVESFYGNKCLDSVAMWYASCITDVIIDFIILVMPLPPVYKLQLPLKQRLAVAGMFVVGTAYVSFPPGCFFPPPACLQRR
;
A
#
# COMPACT_ATOMS: atom_id res chain seq x y z
N MET A 1 -1.39 2.81 -12.74
CA MET A 1 -1.11 4.27 -12.65
C MET A 1 -1.34 4.87 -11.27
N ALA A 2 -2.32 4.41 -10.48
CA ALA A 2 -2.59 4.92 -9.13
C ALA A 2 -1.40 4.83 -8.14
N VAL A 3 -0.53 3.82 -8.31
CA VAL A 3 0.61 3.56 -7.41
C VAL A 3 1.59 4.74 -7.29
N ILE A 4 1.79 5.47 -8.40
CA ILE A 4 2.71 6.63 -8.43
C ILE A 4 2.12 7.79 -7.63
N GLY A 5 0.81 8.04 -7.76
CA GLY A 5 0.10 9.10 -7.03
C GLY A 5 0.02 8.84 -5.53
N ILE A 6 -0.16 7.58 -5.13
CA ILE A 6 -0.13 7.19 -3.73
C ILE A 6 1.29 7.41 -3.15
N GLY A 7 2.32 6.97 -3.88
CA GLY A 7 3.71 7.18 -3.49
C GLY A 7 4.10 8.64 -3.32
N SER A 8 3.71 9.52 -4.26
CA SER A 8 4.01 10.95 -4.19
C SER A 8 3.35 11.62 -2.99
N THR A 9 2.11 11.25 -2.67
CA THR A 9 1.38 11.78 -1.51
C THR A 9 2.07 11.42 -0.19
N LYS A 10 2.51 10.16 -0.04
CA LYS A 10 3.27 9.70 1.14
C LYS A 10 4.60 10.43 1.27
N LEU A 11 5.30 10.66 0.15
CA LEU A 11 6.56 11.40 0.12
C LEU A 11 6.38 12.89 0.50
N SER A 12 5.30 13.53 0.06
CA SER A 12 4.93 14.90 0.48
C SER A 12 4.66 14.99 1.98
N LEU A 13 3.93 14.02 2.54
CA LEU A 13 3.69 13.94 3.99
C LEU A 13 5.00 13.76 4.78
N LEU A 14 5.85 12.83 4.36
CA LEU A 14 7.14 12.55 4.99
C LEU A 14 8.09 13.75 4.94
N THR A 15 8.15 14.46 3.81
CA THR A 15 8.98 15.68 3.67
C THR A 15 8.47 16.82 4.55
N LEU A 16 7.15 16.99 4.65
CA LEU A 16 6.53 17.97 5.56
C LEU A 16 6.79 17.64 7.03
N PHE A 17 6.67 16.37 7.44
CA PHE A 17 7.02 15.93 8.80
C PHE A 17 8.50 16.10 9.12
N ARG A 18 9.39 15.91 8.14
CA ARG A 18 10.82 16.20 8.30
C ARG A 18 11.08 17.67 8.56
N GLY A 19 10.29 18.56 7.96
CA GLY A 19 10.35 20.01 8.20
C GLY A 19 9.90 20.41 9.59
N ILE A 20 8.76 19.88 10.07
CA ILE A 20 8.20 20.21 11.40
C ILE A 20 9.04 19.65 12.54
N PHE A 21 9.36 18.35 12.51
CA PHE A 21 10.01 17.63 13.62
C PHE A 21 11.52 17.43 13.42
N GLY A 22 12.12 18.11 12.45
CA GLY A 22 13.53 17.98 12.06
C GLY A 22 14.56 18.39 13.13
N ILE A 23 14.11 18.77 14.32
CA ILE A 23 14.94 19.20 15.46
C ILE A 23 15.71 18.03 16.10
N SER A 24 15.24 16.79 15.97
CA SER A 24 15.89 15.62 16.57
C SER A 24 16.63 14.75 15.55
N LYS A 25 17.95 14.54 15.75
CA LYS A 25 18.81 13.69 14.90
C LYS A 25 18.24 12.27 14.66
N PRO A 26 17.75 11.52 15.67
CA PRO A 26 17.18 10.19 15.43
C PRO A 26 15.93 10.24 14.53
N PHE A 27 15.11 11.28 14.66
CA PHE A 27 13.90 11.45 13.84
C PHE A 27 14.26 11.61 12.35
N LYS A 28 15.33 12.37 12.06
CA LYS A 28 15.80 12.61 10.69
C LYS A 28 16.25 11.33 9.99
N THR A 29 16.93 10.43 10.70
CA THR A 29 17.39 9.14 10.18
C THR A 29 16.20 8.23 9.89
N THR A 30 15.28 8.07 10.84
CA THR A 30 14.08 7.24 10.63
C THR A 30 13.25 7.74 9.46
N THR A 31 13.10 9.07 9.28
CA THR A 31 12.27 9.62 8.18
C THR A 31 12.92 9.37 6.84
N THR A 32 14.24 9.45 6.77
CA THR A 32 15.00 9.13 5.55
C THR A 32 14.87 7.66 5.17
N ILE A 33 14.92 6.76 6.16
CA ILE A 33 14.71 5.32 5.93
C ILE A 33 13.30 5.07 5.37
N MET A 34 12.27 5.71 5.93
CA MET A 34 10.88 5.51 5.48
C MET A 34 10.61 6.08 4.09
N ILE A 35 11.25 7.20 3.73
CA ILE A 35 11.24 7.72 2.37
C ILE A 35 11.84 6.69 1.40
N ALA A 36 12.99 6.10 1.75
CA ALA A 36 13.64 5.09 0.93
C ALA A 36 12.80 3.82 0.78
N VAL A 37 12.18 3.34 1.86
CA VAL A 37 11.29 2.17 1.85
C VAL A 37 10.07 2.42 0.96
N THR A 38 9.43 3.59 1.08
CA THR A 38 8.24 3.94 0.27
C THR A 38 8.61 4.09 -1.21
N ALA A 39 9.77 4.65 -1.52
CA ALA A 39 10.25 4.75 -2.90
C ALA A 39 10.62 3.38 -3.49
N ALA A 40 11.29 2.52 -2.72
CA ALA A 40 11.60 1.15 -3.17
C ALA A 40 10.32 0.35 -3.42
N TRP A 41 9.31 0.53 -2.55
CA TRP A 41 8.00 -0.07 -2.68
C TRP A 41 7.31 0.31 -4.01
N THR A 42 7.21 1.61 -4.30
CA THR A 42 6.53 2.09 -5.52
C THR A 42 7.24 1.62 -6.78
N VAL A 43 8.57 1.60 -6.78
CA VAL A 43 9.39 1.09 -7.89
C VAL A 43 9.17 -0.41 -8.10
N SER A 44 9.16 -1.20 -7.02
CA SER A 44 8.95 -2.65 -7.10
C SER A 44 7.59 -3.02 -7.69
N PHE A 45 6.53 -2.35 -7.26
CA PHE A 45 5.18 -2.58 -7.80
C PHE A 45 5.01 -2.03 -9.21
N PHE A 46 5.68 -0.93 -9.55
CA PHE A 46 5.71 -0.41 -10.90
C PHE A 46 6.30 -1.43 -11.87
N PHE A 47 7.46 -2.00 -11.55
CA PHE A 47 8.05 -3.08 -12.36
C PHE A 47 7.17 -4.33 -12.39
N SER A 48 6.60 -4.73 -11.25
CA SER A 48 5.69 -5.89 -11.20
C SER A 48 4.45 -5.72 -12.08
N ASN A 49 3.90 -4.50 -12.16
CA ASN A 49 2.80 -4.19 -13.07
C ASN A 49 3.23 -4.22 -14.54
N LEU A 50 4.45 -3.77 -14.83
CA LEU A 50 5.04 -3.81 -16.17
C LEU A 50 5.31 -5.24 -16.66
N PHE A 51 5.68 -6.14 -15.75
CA PHE A 51 6.00 -7.54 -16.02
C PHE A 51 4.89 -8.51 -15.61
N THR A 52 3.62 -8.06 -15.54
CA THR A 52 2.50 -8.93 -15.11
C THR A 52 2.34 -10.18 -16.00
N CYS A 53 2.80 -10.10 -17.25
CA CYS A 53 2.96 -11.22 -18.16
C CYS A 53 4.37 -11.17 -18.78
N TYR A 54 5.12 -12.26 -18.60
CA TYR A 54 6.37 -12.52 -19.31
C TYR A 54 6.08 -13.53 -20.43
N PRO A 55 6.35 -13.25 -21.73
CA PRO A 55 6.89 -12.03 -22.33
C PRO A 55 5.79 -11.05 -22.80
N VAL A 56 6.15 -9.76 -22.89
CA VAL A 56 5.31 -8.64 -23.40
C VAL A 56 4.94 -8.78 -24.89
N THR A 57 5.49 -9.77 -25.59
CA THR A 57 5.39 -9.93 -27.06
C THR A 57 4.27 -10.88 -27.53
N ALA A 58 3.47 -11.49 -26.65
CA ALA A 58 2.45 -12.45 -27.07
C ALA A 58 1.07 -11.86 -27.41
N LEU A 59 0.98 -10.60 -27.90
CA LEU A 59 -0.25 -10.11 -28.54
C LEU A 59 -0.53 -10.80 -29.90
N VAL A 60 0.37 -11.67 -30.37
CA VAL A 60 0.26 -12.36 -31.67
C VAL A 60 -0.12 -13.84 -31.56
N GLU A 61 0.04 -14.52 -30.42
CA GLU A 61 -0.20 -15.99 -30.35
C GLU A 61 -0.84 -16.41 -29.02
N SER A 62 -2.16 -16.25 -28.91
CA SER A 62 -3.01 -16.66 -27.78
C SER A 62 -3.08 -18.18 -27.52
N PHE A 63 -2.16 -19.00 -28.05
CA PHE A 63 -2.33 -20.47 -28.15
C PHE A 63 -1.33 -21.34 -27.37
N TYR A 64 -0.30 -20.77 -26.71
CA TYR A 64 0.62 -21.56 -25.87
C TYR A 64 0.67 -21.04 -24.44
N GLY A 65 -0.18 -21.59 -23.57
CA GLY A 65 0.07 -21.79 -22.13
C GLY A 65 0.85 -20.74 -21.34
N ASN A 66 0.71 -19.45 -21.64
CA ASN A 66 1.45 -18.38 -20.96
C ASN A 66 0.96 -18.27 -19.51
N LYS A 67 1.87 -18.53 -18.56
CA LYS A 67 1.60 -18.38 -17.12
C LYS A 67 1.61 -16.89 -16.75
N CYS A 68 0.54 -16.16 -17.10
CA CYS A 68 0.33 -14.83 -16.53
C CYS A 68 0.05 -14.96 -15.02
N LEU A 69 0.62 -14.05 -14.24
CA LEU A 69 0.35 -13.96 -12.81
C LEU A 69 -1.10 -13.50 -12.61
N ASP A 70 -1.77 -14.08 -11.63
CA ASP A 70 -3.15 -13.73 -11.29
C ASP A 70 -3.22 -12.27 -10.80
N SER A 71 -3.85 -11.42 -11.61
CA SER A 71 -3.97 -9.97 -11.34
C SER A 71 -4.70 -9.68 -10.03
N VAL A 72 -5.59 -10.58 -9.59
CA VAL A 72 -6.34 -10.43 -8.33
C VAL A 72 -5.41 -10.65 -7.15
N ALA A 73 -4.60 -11.70 -7.17
CA ALA A 73 -3.60 -11.96 -6.14
C ALA A 73 -2.57 -10.82 -6.00
N MET A 74 -2.10 -10.26 -7.12
CA MET A 74 -1.17 -9.12 -7.10
C MET A 74 -1.80 -7.85 -6.54
N TRP A 75 -3.09 -7.61 -6.84
CA TRP A 75 -3.82 -6.47 -6.31
C TRP A 75 -3.96 -6.58 -4.78
N TYR A 76 -4.38 -7.73 -4.27
CA TYR A 76 -4.46 -7.99 -2.82
C TYR A 76 -3.12 -7.79 -2.13
N ALA A 77 -2.05 -8.35 -2.69
CA ALA A 77 -0.72 -8.17 -2.16
C ALA A 77 -0.38 -6.68 -2.04
N SER A 78 -0.59 -5.90 -3.11
CA SER A 78 -0.32 -4.47 -3.12
C SER A 78 -1.10 -3.68 -2.07
N CYS A 79 -2.39 -3.99 -1.88
CA CYS A 79 -3.26 -3.31 -0.92
C CYS A 79 -2.83 -3.59 0.52
N ILE A 80 -2.59 -4.86 0.87
CA ILE A 80 -2.24 -5.28 2.22
C ILE A 80 -0.98 -4.56 2.70
N THR A 81 0.03 -4.53 1.86
CA THR A 81 1.32 -3.94 2.17
C THR A 81 1.35 -2.42 2.12
N ASP A 82 0.54 -1.79 1.25
CA ASP A 82 0.40 -0.34 1.26
C ASP A 82 -0.23 0.15 2.58
N VAL A 83 -1.23 -0.59 3.08
CA VAL A 83 -1.84 -0.38 4.41
C VAL A 83 -0.80 -0.54 5.51
N ILE A 84 0.05 -1.58 5.46
CA ILE A 84 1.12 -1.77 6.44
C ILE A 84 2.08 -0.57 6.45
N ILE A 85 2.49 -0.08 5.28
CA ILE A 85 3.37 1.08 5.18
C ILE A 85 2.71 2.32 5.78
N ASP A 86 1.42 2.55 5.51
CA ASP A 86 0.69 3.67 6.12
C ASP A 86 0.61 3.57 7.63
N PHE A 87 0.38 2.37 8.17
CA PHE A 87 0.41 2.16 9.61
C PHE A 87 1.76 2.54 10.22
N ILE A 88 2.86 2.13 9.59
CA ILE A 88 4.20 2.45 10.09
C ILE A 88 4.44 3.96 9.99
N ILE A 89 4.08 4.61 8.87
CA ILE A 89 4.21 6.07 8.69
C ILE A 89 3.42 6.83 9.74
N LEU A 90 2.22 6.36 10.08
CA LEU A 90 1.33 7.01 11.05
C LEU A 90 1.80 6.81 12.49
N VAL A 91 2.30 5.61 12.82
CA VAL A 91 2.87 5.28 14.14
C VAL A 91 4.23 5.94 14.38
N MET A 92 5.00 6.18 13.34
CA MET A 92 6.33 6.77 13.44
C MET A 92 6.43 8.14 14.15
N PRO A 93 5.56 9.14 13.87
CA PRO A 93 5.58 10.43 14.57
C PRO A 93 4.94 10.39 15.96
N LEU A 94 4.17 9.36 16.30
CA LEU A 94 3.49 9.25 17.60
C LEU A 94 4.44 9.19 18.82
N PRO A 95 5.55 8.42 18.85
CA PRO A 95 6.40 8.31 20.04
C PRO A 95 7.05 9.62 20.53
N PRO A 96 7.65 10.49 19.69
CA PRO A 96 8.16 11.78 20.15
C PRO A 96 7.04 12.72 20.59
N VAL A 97 5.86 12.59 19.98
CA VAL A 97 4.67 13.41 20.24
C VAL A 97 3.96 12.99 21.55
N TYR A 98 3.97 11.71 21.90
CA TYR A 98 3.43 11.21 23.18
C TYR A 98 4.18 11.72 24.40
N LYS A 99 5.48 12.01 24.27
CA LYS A 99 6.23 12.68 25.34
C LYS A 99 5.74 14.10 25.63
N LEU A 100 4.89 14.66 24.76
CA LEU A 100 4.33 16.00 24.87
C LEU A 100 2.80 16.04 25.14
N GLN A 101 2.20 14.93 25.61
CA GLN A 101 0.76 14.80 25.92
C GLN A 101 -0.19 14.91 24.72
N LEU A 102 -0.32 13.84 23.91
CA LEU A 102 -1.38 13.76 22.90
C LEU A 102 -2.59 12.88 23.27
N PRO A 103 -3.80 13.26 22.82
CA PRO A 103 -5.07 12.68 23.26
C PRO A 103 -5.40 11.34 22.60
N LEU A 104 -6.17 10.51 23.32
CA LEU A 104 -6.59 9.14 22.99
C LEU A 104 -7.23 8.95 21.59
N LYS A 105 -7.69 10.03 20.94
CA LYS A 105 -8.36 9.98 19.62
C LYS A 105 -7.50 9.39 18.51
N GLN A 106 -6.18 9.65 18.49
CA GLN A 106 -5.29 9.07 17.47
C GLN A 106 -5.09 7.56 17.65
N ARG A 107 -5.09 7.09 18.90
CA ARG A 107 -4.96 5.66 19.21
C ARG A 107 -6.19 4.86 18.75
N LEU A 108 -7.37 5.46 18.83
CA LEU A 108 -8.61 4.85 18.33
C LEU A 108 -8.68 4.79 16.80
N ALA A 109 -8.17 5.81 16.08
CA ALA A 109 -8.16 5.80 14.62
C ALA A 109 -7.30 4.64 14.05
N VAL A 110 -6.14 4.39 14.65
CA VAL A 110 -5.25 3.27 14.30
C VAL A 110 -5.93 1.93 14.57
N ALA A 111 -6.56 1.77 15.74
CA ALA A 111 -7.31 0.56 16.05
C ALA A 111 -8.48 0.33 15.08
N GLY A 112 -9.20 1.39 14.70
CA GLY A 112 -10.30 1.31 13.74
C GLY A 112 -9.85 0.86 12.34
N MET A 113 -8.73 1.37 11.84
CA MET A 113 -8.19 0.95 10.54
C MET A 113 -7.82 -0.55 10.50
N PHE A 114 -7.32 -1.12 11.61
CA PHE A 114 -7.00 -2.56 11.68
C PHE A 114 -8.25 -3.44 11.62
N VAL A 115 -9.33 -2.99 12.27
CA VAL A 115 -10.62 -3.71 12.25
C VAL A 115 -11.24 -3.68 10.86
N VAL A 116 -11.21 -2.54 10.17
CA VAL A 116 -11.71 -2.43 8.79
C VAL A 116 -10.85 -3.27 7.82
N GLY A 117 -9.53 -3.26 8.02
CA GLY A 117 -8.56 -4.10 7.30
C GLY A 117 -8.87 -5.60 7.37
N THR A 118 -9.14 -6.10 8.57
CA THR A 118 -9.46 -7.52 8.79
C THR A 118 -10.87 -7.87 8.30
N ALA A 119 -11.83 -6.96 8.44
CA ALA A 119 -13.19 -7.13 7.95
C ALA A 119 -13.25 -7.27 6.42
N TYR A 120 -12.47 -6.49 5.66
CA TYR A 120 -12.48 -6.62 4.19
C TYR A 120 -11.81 -7.92 3.72
N VAL A 121 -10.70 -8.34 4.34
CA VAL A 121 -9.99 -9.58 3.98
C VAL A 121 -10.87 -10.81 4.23
N SER A 122 -11.64 -10.79 5.32
CA SER A 122 -12.50 -11.91 5.69
C SER A 122 -13.76 -12.00 4.82
N PHE A 123 -14.08 -10.99 4.01
CA PHE A 123 -15.22 -11.02 3.10
C PHE A 123 -14.76 -11.46 1.70
N PRO A 124 -15.12 -12.66 1.22
CA PRO A 124 -14.68 -13.12 -0.10
C PRO A 124 -15.16 -12.15 -1.20
N PRO A 125 -14.30 -11.82 -2.19
CA PRO A 125 -14.55 -10.80 -3.22
C PRO A 125 -15.73 -11.06 -4.17
N GLY A 126 -16.46 -12.16 -4.02
CA GLY A 126 -17.56 -12.51 -4.91
C GLY A 126 -18.85 -11.70 -4.71
N CYS A 127 -18.99 -10.91 -3.64
CA CYS A 127 -20.28 -10.30 -3.27
C CYS A 127 -20.31 -8.77 -3.17
N PHE A 128 -19.21 -8.04 -3.42
CA PHE A 128 -19.18 -6.58 -3.21
C PHE A 128 -19.41 -5.73 -4.47
N PHE A 129 -19.44 -6.33 -5.66
CA PHE A 129 -19.83 -5.65 -6.90
C PHE A 129 -21.23 -6.13 -7.32
N PRO A 130 -22.16 -5.25 -7.76
CA PRO A 130 -23.45 -5.70 -8.27
C PRO A 130 -23.20 -6.73 -9.40
N PRO A 131 -23.91 -7.87 -9.43
CA PRO A 131 -23.63 -8.92 -10.41
C PRO A 131 -24.14 -8.49 -11.78
N PRO A 132 -23.32 -8.69 -12.83
CA PRO A 132 -23.86 -9.47 -13.95
C PRO A 132 -23.03 -10.72 -14.27
N ALA A 133 -21.98 -11.03 -13.51
CA ALA A 133 -21.01 -12.07 -13.89
C ALA A 133 -21.17 -13.43 -13.17
N CYS A 134 -22.37 -13.78 -12.70
CA CYS A 134 -22.65 -15.11 -12.10
C CYS A 134 -22.96 -16.20 -13.14
N LEU A 135 -22.56 -16.04 -14.41
CA LEU A 135 -23.04 -16.85 -15.54
C LEU A 135 -21.94 -17.34 -16.51
N GLN A 136 -20.75 -17.69 -16.03
CA GLN A 136 -19.75 -18.37 -16.86
C GLN A 136 -19.00 -19.48 -16.09
N ARG A 137 -19.75 -20.41 -15.51
CA ARG A 137 -19.29 -21.79 -15.25
C ARG A 137 -20.28 -22.74 -15.93
N ARG A 138 -20.06 -22.98 -17.21
CA ARG A 138 -20.37 -24.22 -17.92
C ARG A 138 -19.25 -24.48 -18.90
#